data_AF-A0A950EGH2-F1
#
_entry.id   AF-A0A950EGH2-F1
#
_cell.length_a   1.000
_cell.length_b   1.000
_cell.length_c   1.000
_cell.angle_alpha   90.00
_cell.angle_beta   90.00
_cell.angle_gamma   90.00
#
_symmetry.space_group_name_H-M   'P 1'
#
loop_
_entity.id
_entity.type
_entity.pdbx_description
1 polymer ?
#
loop_
_entity_poly.entity_id
_entity_poly.type
_entity_poly.pdbx_seq_one_letter_code
_entity_poly.pdbx_strand_id
1 'polypeptide(L)' 'MDQSRVSRNDPCPCGSGKKYKHCHGA' A
#
# COMPACT_ATOMS: atom_id res chain seq x y z
N MET A 1 5.26 18.31 -2.28
CA MET A 1 4.24 17.73 -3.17
C MET A 1 3.96 16.31 -2.73
N ASP A 2 2.73 16.09 -2.29
CA ASP A 2 2.00 14.84 -2.01
C ASP A 2 2.78 13.52 -2.01
N GLN A 3 3.35 13.16 -0.85
CA GLN A 3 3.52 11.75 -0.52
C GLN A 3 2.12 11.25 -0.12
N SER A 4 1.33 10.79 -1.08
CA SER A 4 0.16 9.96 -0.84
C SER A 4 0.58 8.78 0.03
N ARG A 5 0.47 8.95 1.34
CA ARG A 5 0.77 7.93 2.34
C ARG A 5 -0.30 6.86 2.20
N VAL A 6 -0.12 5.96 1.24
CA VAL A 6 -0.95 4.76 1.09
C VAL A 6 -1.07 4.16 2.48
N SER A 7 -2.29 4.12 3.01
CA SER A 7 -2.47 3.60 4.35
C SER A 7 -1.98 2.17 4.35
N ARG A 8 -1.27 1.78 5.39
CA ARG A 8 -0.78 0.41 5.55
C ARG A 8 -1.90 -0.63 5.44
N ASN A 9 -3.14 -0.25 5.71
CA ASN A 9 -4.30 -1.13 5.59
C ASN A 9 -5.00 -1.09 4.21
N ASP A 10 -4.71 -0.11 3.35
CA ASP A 10 -5.26 -0.03 1.99
C ASP A 10 -4.74 -1.17 1.10
N PRO A 11 -5.47 -1.53 0.03
CA PRO A 11 -4.97 -2.46 -0.98
C PRO A 11 -3.65 -1.93 -1.59
N CYS A 12 -2.72 -2.84 -1.85
CA CYS A 12 -1.44 -2.48 -2.45
C CYS A 12 -1.65 -1.92 -3.86
N PRO A 13 -1.07 -0.75 -4.20
CA PRO A 13 -1.17 -0.18 -5.54
C PRO A 13 -0.47 -1.04 -6.60
N CYS A 14 0.34 -2.02 -6.18
CA CYS A 14 0.99 -3.00 -7.04
C CYS A 14 0.02 -4.03 -7.66
N GLY A 15 -1.27 -4.02 -7.32
CA GLY A 15 -2.27 -4.92 -7.90
C GLY A 15 -2.16 -6.37 -7.41
N SER A 16 -1.37 -6.64 -6.36
CA SER A 16 -1.17 -7.99 -5.82
C SER A 16 -2.37 -8.57 -5.06
N GLY A 17 -3.44 -7.76 -4.87
CA GLY A 17 -4.61 -8.11 -4.04
C GLY A 17 -4.32 -8.13 -2.53
N LYS A 18 -3.07 -7.93 -2.10
CA LYS A 18 -2.67 -7.87 -0.69
C LYS A 18 -2.77 -6.44 -0.16
N LYS A 19 -2.97 -6.27 1.15
CA LYS A 19 -2.87 -4.96 1.81
C LYS A 19 -1.45 -4.42 1.71
N TYR A 20 -1.29 -3.10 1.65
CA TYR A 20 -0.01 -2.41 1.51
C TYR A 20 1.01 -2.91 2.53
N LYS A 21 0.64 -3.01 3.81
CA LYS A 21 1.49 -3.54 4.90
C LYS A 21 1.99 -4.97 4.74
N HIS A 22 1.35 -5.78 3.90
CA HIS A 22 1.74 -7.17 3.65
C HIS A 22 2.37 -7.35 2.27
N CYS A 23 2.75 -6.25 1.62
CA CYS A 23 3.33 -6.27 0.29
C CYS A 23 4.49 -5.28 0.18
N HIS A 24 4.22 -4.00 -0.08
CA HIS A 24 5.25 -2.97 -0.27
C HIS A 24 5.43 -2.03 0.93
N GLY A 25 4.57 -2.16 1.94
CA GLY A 25 4.64 -1.44 3.22
C GLY A 25 5.20 -2.29 4.36
N ALA A 26 5.99 -3.31 4.03
CA ALA A 26 6.82 -4.07 4.96
C ALA A 26 8.12 -3.30 5.23
#